data_AF-A0A960PN62-F1
#
_entry.id   AF-A0A960PN62-F1
#
_cell.length_a   1.000
_cell.length_b   1.000
_cell.length_c   1.000
_cell.angle_alpha   90.00
_cell.angle_beta   90.00
_cell.angle_gamma   90.00
#
_symmetry.space_group_name_H-M   'P 1'
#
loop_
_entity.id
_entity.type
_entity.pdbx_description
1 polymer ?
#
loop_
_entity_poly.entity_id
_entity_poly.type
_entity_poly.pdbx_seq_one_letter_code
_entity_poly.pdbx_strand_id
1 'polypeptide(L)' 'MMTRIGYAIIVSGVVLIVLRAIGWVDIEIADIASVLLIVVGALAVAVDGEEADASTKPKKSATK' A
#
# COMPACT_ATOMS: atom_id res chain seq x y z
N MET A 1 -11.67 -0.54 5.00
CA MET A 1 -11.33 -1.98 4.77
C MET A 1 -10.13 -2.11 3.85
N MET A 2 -10.05 -1.24 2.84
CA MET A 2 -8.97 -1.23 1.86
C MET A 2 -7.60 -0.90 2.48
N THR A 3 -7.52 -0.05 3.52
CA THR A 3 -6.29 0.19 4.31
C THR A 3 -5.68 -1.10 4.85
N ARG A 4 -6.48 -1.97 5.49
CA ARG A 4 -5.98 -3.23 6.06
C ARG A 4 -5.43 -4.16 4.98
N ILE A 5 -6.07 -4.17 3.81
CA ILE A 5 -5.60 -4.93 2.65
C ILE A 5 -4.31 -4.31 2.10
N GLY A 6 -4.23 -2.99 1.96
CA GLY A 6 -3.03 -2.27 1.53
C GLY A 6 -1.83 -2.57 2.43
N TYR A 7 -2.01 -2.54 3.76
CA TYR A 7 -0.95 -2.93 4.69
C TYR A 7 -0.53 -4.40 4.53
N ALA A 8 -1.47 -5.32 4.33
CA ALA A 8 -1.13 -6.72 4.10
C ALA A 8 -0.31 -6.93 2.82
N ILE A 9 -0.62 -6.18 1.76
CA ILE A 9 0.13 -6.19 0.49
C ILE A 9 1.54 -5.61 0.68
N ILE A 10 1.68 -4.51 1.44
CA ILE A 10 3.02 -3.97 1.76
C ILE A 10 3.84 -4.99 2.53
N VAL A 11 3.25 -5.63 3.55
CA VAL A 11 3.93 -6.64 4.36
C VAL A 11 4.38 -7.84 3.51
N SER A 12 3.56 -8.31 2.55
CA SER A 12 3.99 -9.40 1.67
C SER A 12 5.18 -9.01 0.77
N GLY A 13 5.22 -7.77 0.28
CA GLY A 13 6.38 -7.22 -0.42
C GLY A 13 7.64 -7.20 0.46
N VAL A 14 7.52 -6.71 1.69
CA VAL A 14 8.64 -6.70 2.66
C VAL A 14 9.13 -8.11 2.97
N VAL A 15 8.23 -9.08 3.15
CA VAL A 15 8.59 -10.48 3.37
C VAL A 15 9.40 -11.03 2.19
N LEU A 16 9.00 -10.72 0.95
CA LEU A 16 9.76 -11.13 -0.23
C LEU A 16 11.18 -10.54 -0.26
N ILE A 17 11.36 -9.29 0.15
CA ILE A 17 12.70 -8.68 0.29
C ILE A 17 13.54 -9.48 1.30
N VAL A 18 12.96 -9.81 2.45
CA VAL A 18 13.66 -10.55 3.51
C VAL A 18 14.04 -11.95 3.03
N LEU A 19 13.10 -12.67 2.39
CA LEU A 19 13.35 -13.99 1.83
C LEU A 19 14.47 -13.98 0.78
N ARG A 20 14.54 -12.92 -0.02
CA ARG A 20 15.61 -12.72 -0.99
C ARG A 20 16.94 -12.39 -0.31
N ALA A 21 16.94 -11.55 0.72
CA ALA A 21 18.13 -11.15 1.45
C ALA A 21 18.82 -12.33 2.17
N ILE A 22 18.06 -13.33 2.60
CA ILE A 22 18.59 -14.56 3.22
C ILE A 22 18.88 -15.67 2.20
N GLY A 23 18.71 -15.42 0.89
CA GLY A 23 18.99 -16.38 -0.19
C GLY A 23 17.98 -17.53 -0.30
N TRP A 24 16.75 -17.35 0.22
CA TRP A 24 15.71 -18.38 0.13
C TRP A 24 14.90 -18.30 -1.18
N VAL A 25 14.94 -17.15 -1.84
CA VAL A 25 14.29 -16.88 -3.13
C VAL A 25 15.30 -16.23 -4.07
N ASP A 26 15.77 -16.95 -5.08
CA ASP A 26 16.79 -16.47 -6.04
C ASP A 26 16.23 -16.36 -7.46
N ILE A 27 15.23 -15.50 -7.63
CA ILE A 27 14.66 -15.17 -8.95
C ILE A 27 14.51 -13.66 -9.08
N GLU A 28 14.86 -13.11 -10.24
CA GLU A 28 14.77 -11.67 -10.54
C GLU A 28 13.34 -11.15 -10.42
N ILE A 29 12.36 -11.99 -10.73
CA ILE A 29 10.94 -11.65 -10.64
C ILE A 29 10.49 -11.38 -9.19
N ALA A 30 11.21 -11.89 -8.19
CA ALA A 30 10.89 -11.63 -6.78
C ALA A 30 11.16 -10.17 -6.37
N ASP A 31 12.21 -9.54 -6.94
CA ASP A 31 12.44 -8.10 -6.76
C ASP A 31 11.33 -7.27 -7.36
N ILE A 32 10.99 -7.57 -8.61
CA ILE A 32 9.97 -6.85 -9.36
C ILE A 32 8.65 -6.97 -8.61
N ALA A 33 8.27 -8.19 -8.21
CA ALA A 33 7.06 -8.44 -7.44
C ALA A 33 7.08 -7.69 -6.10
N SER A 34 8.20 -7.70 -5.37
CA SER A 34 8.34 -6.98 -4.11
C SER A 34 8.08 -5.47 -4.27
N VAL A 35 8.76 -4.83 -5.23
CA VAL A 35 8.60 -3.39 -5.49
C VAL A 35 7.16 -3.08 -5.86
N LEU A 36 6.55 -3.90 -6.74
CA LEU A 36 5.16 -3.71 -7.15
C LEU A 36 4.18 -3.87 -5.99
N LEU A 37 4.38 -4.87 -5.12
CA LEU A 37 3.54 -5.07 -3.93
C LEU A 37 3.62 -3.85 -3.00
N ILE A 38 4.82 -3.35 -2.73
CA ILE A 38 4.99 -2.17 -1.86
C ILE A 38 4.32 -0.94 -2.48
N VAL A 39 4.54 -0.67 -3.77
CA VAL A 39 3.95 0.50 -4.45
C VAL A 39 2.43 0.40 -4.49
N VAL A 40 1.88 -0.73 -4.94
CA VAL A 40 0.42 -0.93 -5.04
C VAL A 40 -0.23 -0.88 -3.66
N GLY A 41 0.39 -1.51 -2.65
CA GLY A 41 -0.09 -1.46 -1.27
C GLY A 41 -0.08 -0.04 -0.69
N ALA A 42 0.96 0.74 -0.96
CA ALA A 42 1.04 2.15 -0.54
C ALA A 42 -0.03 3.01 -1.22
N LEU A 43 -0.27 2.82 -2.53
CA LEU A 43 -1.33 3.50 -3.25
C LEU A 43 -2.71 3.15 -2.68
N ALA A 44 -2.97 1.88 -2.37
CA ALA A 44 -4.23 1.45 -1.78
C ALA A 44 -4.48 2.10 -0.40
N VAL A 45 -3.43 2.24 0.42
CA VAL A 45 -3.51 2.94 1.71
C VAL A 45 -3.76 4.44 1.51
N ALA A 46 -3.06 5.08 0.57
CA ALA A 46 -3.20 6.51 0.30
C ALA A 46 -4.61 6.88 -0.20
N VAL A 47 -5.19 6.08 -1.10
CA VAL A 47 -6.55 6.30 -1.62
C VAL A 47 -7.59 6.20 -0.51
N ASP A 48 -7.54 5.16 0.33
CA ASP A 48 -8.47 4.99 1.46
C ASP A 48 -8.32 6.11 2.51
N GLY A 49 -7.10 6.64 2.66
CA GLY A 49 -6.82 7.80 3.51
C GLY A 49 -7.46 9.09 2.98
N GLU A 50 -7.36 9.36 1.68
CA GLU A 50 -7.98 10.54 1.06
C GLU A 50 -9.51 10.46 1.08
N GLU A 51 -10.10 9.27 0.88
CA GLU A 51 -11.55 9.07 1.02
C GLU A 51 -12.04 9.37 2.45
N ALA A 52 -11.28 8.97 3.46
CA ALA A 52 -11.58 9.26 4.86
C ALA A 52 -11.46 10.77 5.17
N ASP A 53 -10.44 11.45 4.65
CA ASP A 53 -10.22 12.89 4.81
C ASP A 53 -11.31 13.71 4.10
N ALA A 54 -11.74 13.29 2.91
CA ALA A 54 -12.83 13.92 2.16
C ALA A 54 -14.18 13.75 2.88
N SER A 55 -14.40 12.61 3.54
CA SER A 55 -15.64 12.34 4.28
C SER A 55 -15.78 13.20 5.55
N THR A 56 -14.67 13.58 6.18
CA THR A 56 -14.67 14.25 7.49
C THR A 56 -14.54 15.78 7.42
N LYS A 57 -14.17 16.35 6.27
CA LYS A 57 -14.11 17.81 6.10
C LYS A 57 -15.52 18.41 6.04
N PRO A 58 -15.84 19.44 6.85
CA PRO A 58 -17.12 20.12 6.77
C PRO A 58 -17.23 20.78 5.39
N LYS A 59 -18.30 20.45 4.66
CA LYS A 59 -18.70 21.10 3.41
C LYS A 59 -18.85 22.59 3.75
N LYS A 60 -17.86 23.43 3.44
CA LYS A 60 -17.96 24.88 3.66
C LYS A 60 -19.25 25.31 2.98
N SER A 61 -20.23 25.71 3.79
CA SER A 61 -21.50 26.25 3.33
C SER A 61 -21.17 27.34 2.33
N ALA A 62 -21.47 27.07 1.06
CA ALA A 62 -21.49 28.08 0.02
C ALA A 62 -22.68 28.98 0.37
N THR A 63 -22.45 29.93 1.27
CA THR A 63 -23.35 31.03 1.56
C THR A 63 -22.56 32.31 1.31
N LYS A 64 -22.56 32.74 0.04
CA LYS A 64 -22.85 34.13 -0.29
C LYS A 64 -23.18 34.26 -1.77
#